data_AF-A0A0N1KX57-F1
#
_entry.id   AF-A0A0N1KX57-F1
#
_cell.length_a   1.000
_cell.length_b   1.000
_cell.length_c   1.000
_cell.angle_alpha   90.00
_cell.angle_beta   90.00
_cell.angle_gamma   90.00
#
_symmetry.space_group_name_H-M   'P 1'
#
loop_
_entity.id
_entity.type
_entity.pdbx_description
1 polymer ?
#
loop_
_entity_poly.entity_id
_entity_poly.type
_entity_poly.pdbx_seq_one_letter_code
_entity_poly.pdbx_strand_id
1 'polypeptide(L)'
;MAELERAAAKPAPERGAWARFLAYMGSALPQLFTGLVVLLVGYGLKDSVDLALRQQQLQLSFVTAMKAGLEEMAREQAPLSAVQQAATVLAAFGRPAILPLINELRGGGNRTVGAEAGLAALALTEPAEVCRLLQRTLHRSAQLFNNQGYGAAVRSLGAAGCAEARELLRAHLRRAEQTLAAQQQALNEERAPPEVPWLNARPTVANVKDLVRDLKTSLSIVEAPAP
;
A
#
# COMPACT_ATOMS: atom_id res chain seq x y z
N MET A 1 76.32 12.33 -62.78
CA MET A 1 75.71 11.00 -62.73
C MET A 1 75.11 10.85 -61.33
N ALA A 2 73.84 11.18 -61.16
CA ALA A 2 72.68 10.35 -61.50
C ALA A 2 72.38 9.33 -60.39
N GLU A 3 71.79 9.79 -59.28
CA GLU A 3 70.89 9.01 -58.41
C GLU A 3 69.98 9.99 -57.64
N LEU A 4 69.19 10.76 -58.40
CA LEU A 4 67.98 11.38 -57.88
C LEU A 4 66.84 10.36 -58.04
N GLU A 5 66.05 10.25 -56.97
CA GLU A 5 64.62 9.95 -57.01
C GLU A 5 64.19 8.56 -57.49
N ARG A 6 64.19 7.60 -56.57
CA ARG A 6 63.13 6.58 -56.54
C ARG A 6 62.54 6.45 -55.14
N ALA A 7 61.84 7.49 -54.71
CA ALA A 7 60.81 7.34 -53.69
C ALA A 7 59.70 6.47 -54.29
N ALA A 8 59.64 5.22 -53.87
CA ALA A 8 58.62 4.27 -54.27
C ALA A 8 57.23 4.81 -53.87
N ALA A 9 56.47 5.26 -54.87
CA ALA A 9 55.09 5.65 -54.72
C ALA A 9 54.27 4.43 -54.27
N LYS A 10 53.75 4.45 -53.04
CA LYS A 10 52.78 3.48 -52.53
C LYS A 10 51.56 3.49 -53.47
N PRO A 11 51.10 2.34 -53.99
CA PRO A 11 49.89 2.28 -54.79
C PRO A 11 48.69 2.71 -53.94
N ALA A 12 47.88 3.62 -54.49
CA ALA A 12 46.66 4.10 -53.86
C ALA A 12 45.67 2.93 -53.68
N PRO A 13 44.94 2.85 -52.55
CA PRO A 13 44.00 1.77 -52.31
C PRO A 13 42.91 1.77 -53.40
N GLU A 14 42.69 0.60 -54.01
CA GLU A 14 41.66 0.41 -55.02
C GLU A 14 40.30 0.81 -54.44
N ARG A 15 39.66 1.79 -55.09
CA ARG A 15 38.28 2.19 -54.77
C ARG A 15 37.36 1.03 -55.15
N GLY A 16 37.09 0.16 -54.17
CA GLY A 16 36.23 -1.01 -54.34
C GLY A 16 34.85 -0.65 -54.89
N ALA A 17 34.19 -1.60 -55.54
CA ALA A 17 32.89 -1.42 -56.22
C ALA A 17 31.82 -0.71 -55.36
N TRP A 18 31.90 -0.84 -54.03
CA TRP A 18 31.12 -0.11 -53.04
C TRP A 18 31.24 1.42 -53.14
N ALA A 19 32.44 1.96 -53.39
CA ALA A 19 32.66 3.39 -53.55
C ALA A 19 32.02 3.93 -54.85
N ARG A 20 32.00 3.12 -55.93
CA ARG A 20 31.31 3.48 -57.18
C ARG A 20 29.79 3.43 -57.03
N PHE A 21 29.27 2.45 -56.29
CA PHE A 21 27.84 2.36 -55.97
C PHE A 21 27.36 3.52 -55.09
N LEU A 22 28.14 3.88 -54.05
CA LEU A 22 27.86 5.05 -53.22
C LEU A 22 27.95 6.37 -54.00
N ALA A 23 28.90 6.49 -54.93
CA ALA A 23 28.99 7.66 -55.81
C ALA A 23 27.80 7.76 -56.78
N TYR A 24 27.29 6.63 -57.28
CA TYR A 24 26.12 6.57 -58.16
C TYR A 24 24.81 6.92 -57.44
N MET A 25 24.66 6.54 -56.17
CA MET A 25 23.49 6.91 -55.35
C MET A 25 23.64 8.26 -54.62
N GLY A 26 24.77 8.96 -54.80
CA GLY A 26 25.25 10.02 -53.92
C GLY A 26 24.35 11.25 -53.74
N SER A 27 23.42 11.53 -54.66
CA SER A 27 22.52 12.68 -54.56
C SER A 27 21.13 12.37 -53.98
N ALA A 28 20.66 11.11 -54.01
CA ALA A 28 19.31 10.73 -53.57
C ALA A 28 19.28 10.08 -52.18
N LEU A 29 20.38 9.47 -51.74
CA LEU A 29 20.48 8.78 -50.45
C LEU A 29 20.21 9.67 -49.21
N PRO A 30 20.68 10.94 -49.15
CA PRO A 30 20.47 11.80 -47.99
C PRO A 30 18.99 12.10 -47.71
N GLN A 31 18.17 12.18 -48.76
CA GLN A 31 16.74 12.47 -48.63
C GLN A 31 15.97 11.28 -48.02
N LEU A 32 16.29 10.06 -48.46
CA LEU A 32 15.68 8.84 -47.93
C LEU A 32 16.10 8.59 -46.47
N PHE A 33 17.37 8.85 -46.14
CA PHE A 33 17.85 8.70 -44.76
C PHE A 33 17.17 9.66 -43.79
N THR A 34 16.92 10.90 -44.22
CA THR A 34 16.19 11.89 -43.39
C THR A 34 14.76 11.43 -43.11
N GLY A 35 14.04 10.93 -44.12
CA GLY A 35 12.70 10.37 -43.93
C GLY A 35 12.69 9.15 -42.99
N LEU A 36 13.68 8.27 -43.13
CA LEU A 36 13.82 7.09 -42.26
C LEU A 36 14.10 7.48 -40.80
N VAL A 37 14.98 8.46 -40.56
CA VAL A 37 15.28 8.95 -39.21
C VAL A 37 14.05 9.59 -38.57
N VAL A 38 13.32 10.45 -39.29
CA VAL A 38 12.08 11.06 -38.76
C VAL A 38 11.04 9.99 -38.46
N LEU A 39 10.91 8.96 -39.30
CA LEU A 39 10.00 7.84 -39.06
C LEU A 39 10.39 7.04 -37.82
N LEU A 40 11.68 6.69 -37.66
CA LEU A 40 12.17 5.95 -36.50
C LEU A 40 12.02 6.76 -35.20
N VAL A 41 12.32 8.06 -35.23
CA VAL A 41 12.14 8.96 -34.08
C VAL A 41 10.65 9.13 -33.75
N GLY A 42 9.80 9.32 -34.75
CA GLY A 42 8.35 9.42 -34.57
C GLY A 42 7.74 8.14 -34.01
N TYR A 43 8.20 6.98 -34.47
CA TYR A 43 7.79 5.67 -33.96
C TYR A 43 8.25 5.46 -32.51
N GLY A 44 9.51 5.76 -32.18
CA GLY A 44 10.04 5.63 -30.82
C GLY A 44 9.37 6.57 -29.81
N LEU A 45 9.05 7.80 -30.22
CA LEU A 45 8.28 8.76 -29.40
C LEU A 45 6.86 8.26 -29.15
N LYS A 46 6.21 7.68 -30.17
CA LYS A 46 4.84 7.16 -30.04
C LYS A 46 4.77 6.02 -29.03
N ASP A 47 5.65 5.03 -29.12
CA ASP A 47 5.63 3.88 -28.20
C ASP A 47 5.92 4.31 -26.76
N SER A 48 6.83 5.28 -26.56
CA SER A 48 7.15 5.81 -25.24
C SER A 48 5.97 6.56 -24.61
N VAL A 49 5.26 7.38 -25.40
CA VAL A 49 4.10 8.14 -24.93
C VAL A 49 2.89 7.24 -24.70
N ASP A 50 2.62 6.26 -25.58
CA ASP A 50 1.53 5.30 -25.41
C ASP A 50 1.73 4.45 -24.13
N LEU A 51 2.98 4.08 -23.81
CA LEU A 51 3.27 3.34 -22.58
C LEU A 51 3.08 4.20 -21.33
N ALA A 52 3.54 5.46 -21.34
CA ALA A 52 3.34 6.39 -20.24
C ALA A 52 1.85 6.72 -20.01
N LEU A 53 1.08 6.92 -21.09
CA LEU A 53 -0.36 7.15 -21.01
C LEU A 53 -1.10 5.94 -20.45
N ARG A 54 -0.73 4.72 -20.85
CA ARG A 54 -1.33 3.49 -20.30
C ARG A 54 -1.07 3.33 -18.81
N GLN A 55 0.14 3.65 -18.34
CA GLN A 55 0.45 3.61 -16.91
C GLN A 55 -0.38 4.62 -16.12
N GLN A 56 -0.54 5.84 -16.64
CA GLN A 56 -1.41 6.85 -16.00
C GLN A 56 -2.88 6.46 -16.01
N GLN A 57 -3.39 5.91 -17.11
CA GLN A 57 -4.77 5.41 -17.19
C GLN A 57 -5.03 4.27 -16.19
N LEU A 58 -4.07 3.36 -16.03
CA LEU A 58 -4.16 2.30 -15.02
C LEU A 58 -4.20 2.88 -13.61
N GLN A 59 -3.32 3.82 -13.29
CA GLN A 59 -3.32 4.49 -11.97
C GLN A 59 -4.64 5.21 -11.70
N LEU A 60 -5.18 5.94 -12.68
CA LEU A 60 -6.48 6.61 -12.53
C LEU A 60 -7.60 5.58 -12.31
N SER A 61 -7.62 4.49 -13.08
CA SER A 61 -8.64 3.44 -12.92
C SER A 61 -8.59 2.79 -11.54
N PHE A 62 -7.39 2.56 -10.99
CA PHE A 62 -7.22 2.02 -9.65
C PHE A 62 -7.68 3.00 -8.57
N VAL A 63 -7.32 4.28 -8.69
CA VAL A 63 -7.78 5.30 -7.74
C VAL A 63 -9.30 5.44 -7.79
N THR A 64 -9.92 5.39 -8.97
CA THR A 64 -11.38 5.44 -9.09
C THR A 64 -12.07 4.22 -8.51
N ALA A 65 -11.52 3.02 -8.72
CA ALA A 65 -12.08 1.78 -8.17
C ALA A 65 -11.94 1.75 -6.64
N MET A 66 -10.79 2.18 -6.11
CA MET A 66 -10.59 2.33 -4.67
C MET A 66 -11.54 3.36 -4.07
N LYS A 67 -11.70 4.51 -4.73
CA LYS A 67 -12.64 5.55 -4.29
C LYS A 67 -14.07 5.02 -4.24
N ALA A 68 -14.51 4.30 -5.26
CA ALA A 68 -15.84 3.69 -5.29
C ALA A 68 -16.05 2.67 -4.15
N GLY A 69 -15.05 1.83 -3.87
CA GLY A 69 -15.10 0.91 -2.74
C GLY A 69 -15.20 1.62 -1.39
N LEU A 70 -14.43 2.70 -1.20
CA LEU A 70 -14.49 3.53 0.01
C LEU A 70 -15.83 4.27 0.13
N GLU A 71 -16.39 4.77 -0.97
CA GLU A 71 -17.72 5.40 -0.97
C GLU A 71 -18.82 4.40 -0.61
N GLU A 72 -18.74 3.16 -1.09
CA GLU A 72 -19.69 2.10 -0.74
C GLU A 72 -19.58 1.73 0.75
N MET A 73 -18.35 1.64 1.29
CA MET A 73 -18.14 1.47 2.73
C MET A 73 -18.64 2.69 3.53
N ALA A 74 -18.50 3.88 2.97
CA ALA A 74 -18.90 5.13 3.59
C ALA A 74 -20.40 5.43 3.49
N ARG A 75 -21.18 4.66 2.73
CA ARG A 75 -22.61 4.88 2.62
C ARG A 75 -23.29 4.60 3.96
N GLU A 76 -24.14 5.53 4.41
CA GLU A 76 -24.94 5.31 5.61
C GLU A 76 -25.84 4.10 5.43
N GLN A 77 -25.90 3.23 6.44
CA GLN A 77 -26.74 2.02 6.43
C GLN A 77 -26.39 1.01 5.32
N ALA A 78 -25.17 1.06 4.77
CA ALA A 78 -24.70 0.02 3.87
C ALA A 78 -24.80 -1.36 4.55
N PRO A 79 -25.39 -2.37 3.87
CA PRO A 79 -25.52 -3.70 4.43
C PRO A 79 -24.13 -4.29 4.68
N LEU A 80 -23.98 -5.01 5.78
CA LEU A 80 -22.68 -5.55 6.21
C LEU A 80 -21.97 -6.34 5.11
N SER A 81 -22.72 -7.15 4.35
CA SER A 81 -22.20 -7.94 3.24
C SER A 81 -21.59 -7.07 2.13
N ALA A 82 -22.23 -5.95 1.78
CA ALA A 82 -21.70 -5.03 0.77
C ALA A 82 -20.42 -4.34 1.25
N VAL A 83 -20.36 -3.92 2.52
CA VAL A 83 -19.17 -3.30 3.11
C VAL A 83 -18.00 -4.30 3.16
N GLN A 84 -18.25 -5.56 3.54
CA GLN A 84 -17.22 -6.61 3.54
C GLN A 84 -16.74 -6.94 2.13
N GLN A 85 -17.65 -7.01 1.15
CA GLN A 85 -17.28 -7.24 -0.24
C GLN A 85 -16.45 -6.08 -0.79
N ALA A 86 -16.86 -4.83 -0.53
CA ALA A 86 -16.11 -3.64 -0.91
C ALA A 86 -14.70 -3.64 -0.29
N ALA A 87 -14.58 -3.93 1.00
CA ALA A 87 -13.29 -4.01 1.68
C ALA A 87 -12.39 -5.14 1.15
N THR A 88 -12.97 -6.28 0.76
CA THR A 88 -12.24 -7.40 0.15
C THR A 88 -11.76 -7.05 -1.26
N VAL A 89 -12.58 -6.34 -2.04
CA VAL A 89 -12.15 -5.80 -3.35
C VAL A 89 -11.05 -4.77 -3.16
N LEU A 90 -11.13 -3.92 -2.12
CA LEU A 90 -10.04 -3.00 -1.79
C LEU A 90 -8.75 -3.74 -1.44
N ALA A 91 -8.82 -4.84 -0.69
CA ALA A 91 -7.67 -5.67 -0.37
C ALA A 91 -6.94 -6.21 -1.61
N ALA A 92 -7.66 -6.42 -2.73
CA ALA A 92 -7.05 -6.87 -3.98
C ALA A 92 -6.08 -5.85 -4.60
N PHE A 93 -6.15 -4.57 -4.21
CA PHE A 93 -5.16 -3.56 -4.62
C PHE A 93 -3.84 -3.67 -3.84
N GLY A 94 -3.76 -4.48 -2.78
CA GLY A 94 -2.55 -4.71 -1.99
C GLY A 94 -2.20 -3.50 -1.11
N ARG A 95 -0.90 -3.24 -0.97
CA ARG A 95 -0.33 -2.21 -0.08
C ARG A 95 -1.03 -0.83 -0.10
N PRO A 96 -1.41 -0.25 -1.26
CA PRO A 96 -2.11 1.04 -1.30
C PRO A 96 -3.44 1.07 -0.53
N ALA A 97 -4.10 -0.07 -0.35
CA ALA A 97 -5.38 -0.17 0.34
C ALA A 97 -5.26 -0.23 1.87
N ILE A 98 -4.09 -0.52 2.43
CA ILE A 98 -3.91 -0.68 3.88
C ILE A 98 -4.30 0.61 4.63
N LEU A 99 -3.78 1.77 4.22
CA LEU A 99 -4.05 3.04 4.90
C LEU A 99 -5.53 3.47 4.83
N PRO A 100 -6.20 3.41 3.66
CA PRO A 100 -7.65 3.64 3.59
C PRO A 100 -8.45 2.72 4.51
N LEU A 101 -8.15 1.42 4.53
CA LEU A 101 -8.85 0.48 5.42
C LEU A 101 -8.60 0.80 6.90
N ILE A 102 -7.37 1.16 7.28
CA ILE A 102 -7.07 1.64 8.64
C ILE A 102 -7.88 2.90 8.97
N ASN A 103 -8.08 3.81 8.00
CA ASN A 103 -8.90 5.00 8.23
C ASN A 103 -10.39 4.64 8.42
N GLU A 104 -10.91 3.66 7.67
CA GLU A 104 -12.29 3.19 7.81
C GLU A 104 -12.57 2.50 9.16
N LEU A 105 -11.54 1.96 9.84
CA LEU A 105 -11.69 1.47 11.22
C LEU A 105 -12.19 2.56 12.17
N ARG A 106 -11.94 3.84 11.88
CA ARG A 106 -12.37 4.98 12.70
C ARG A 106 -13.86 5.29 12.55
N GLY A 107 -14.50 4.83 11.47
CA GLY A 107 -15.90 5.13 11.15
C GLY A 107 -16.91 4.48 12.10
N GLY A 108 -16.57 3.35 12.72
CA GLY A 108 -17.49 2.58 13.58
C GLY A 108 -18.52 1.75 12.80
N GLY A 109 -19.30 0.94 13.52
CA GLY A 109 -20.39 0.15 12.95
C GLY A 109 -19.93 -0.82 11.86
N ASN A 110 -20.72 -0.94 10.79
CA ASN A 110 -20.42 -1.84 9.68
C ASN A 110 -19.09 -1.49 8.97
N ARG A 111 -18.70 -0.21 8.95
CA ARG A 111 -17.45 0.23 8.29
C ARG A 111 -16.24 -0.40 8.93
N THR A 112 -16.21 -0.42 10.27
CA THR A 112 -15.13 -1.06 11.04
C THR A 112 -15.07 -2.56 10.76
N VAL A 113 -16.22 -3.25 10.71
CA VAL A 113 -16.25 -4.71 10.44
C VAL A 113 -15.78 -5.01 9.01
N GLY A 114 -16.19 -4.21 8.02
CA GLY A 114 -15.68 -4.34 6.65
C GLY A 114 -14.18 -4.07 6.56
N ALA A 115 -13.70 -2.98 7.18
CA ALA A 115 -12.29 -2.64 7.21
C ALA A 115 -11.43 -3.74 7.86
N GLU A 116 -11.91 -4.34 8.95
CA GLU A 116 -11.28 -5.50 9.59
C GLU A 116 -11.19 -6.69 8.63
N ALA A 117 -12.27 -7.00 7.90
CA ALA A 117 -12.26 -8.07 6.90
C ALA A 117 -11.26 -7.81 5.75
N GLY A 118 -11.20 -6.56 5.25
CA GLY A 118 -10.22 -6.16 4.24
C GLY A 118 -8.78 -6.26 4.73
N LEU A 119 -8.51 -5.84 5.97
CA LEU A 119 -7.18 -5.97 6.59
C LEU A 119 -6.81 -7.42 6.85
N ALA A 120 -7.76 -8.26 7.24
CA ALA A 120 -7.54 -9.70 7.38
C ALA A 120 -7.19 -10.35 6.03
N ALA A 121 -7.88 -9.97 4.95
CA ALA A 121 -7.53 -10.42 3.61
C ALA A 121 -6.13 -9.96 3.19
N LEU A 122 -5.77 -8.69 3.43
CA LEU A 122 -4.42 -8.17 3.18
C LEU A 122 -3.35 -8.85 4.03
N ALA A 123 -3.66 -9.25 5.26
CA ALA A 123 -2.72 -9.95 6.12
C ALA A 123 -2.32 -11.32 5.56
N LEU A 124 -3.13 -11.94 4.69
CA LEU A 124 -2.78 -13.19 4.02
C LEU A 124 -1.72 -13.00 2.93
N THR A 125 -1.69 -11.82 2.28
CA THR A 125 -0.79 -11.53 1.15
C THR A 125 0.39 -10.66 1.53
N GLU A 126 0.19 -9.70 2.44
CA GLU A 126 1.17 -8.68 2.85
C GLU A 126 1.24 -8.50 4.39
N PRO A 127 1.46 -9.57 5.17
CA PRO A 127 1.40 -9.50 6.65
C PRO A 127 2.36 -8.48 7.23
N ALA A 128 3.60 -8.40 6.72
CA ALA A 128 4.62 -7.50 7.23
C ALA A 128 4.22 -6.01 7.10
N GLU A 129 3.60 -5.62 5.98
CA GLU A 129 3.17 -4.24 5.75
C GLU A 129 1.95 -3.87 6.59
N VAL A 130 0.98 -4.79 6.70
CA VAL A 130 -0.18 -4.64 7.59
C VAL A 130 0.27 -4.47 9.04
N CYS A 131 1.16 -5.34 9.52
CA CYS A 131 1.73 -5.27 10.86
C CYS A 131 2.42 -3.93 11.12
N ARG A 132 3.33 -3.52 10.23
CA ARG A 132 4.11 -2.28 10.37
C ARG A 132 3.21 -1.04 10.44
N LEU A 133 2.20 -0.96 9.57
CA LEU A 133 1.31 0.20 9.51
C LEU A 133 0.30 0.23 10.66
N LEU A 134 -0.28 -0.93 11.04
CA LEU A 134 -1.18 -1.01 12.19
C LEU A 134 -0.45 -0.71 13.50
N GLN A 135 0.75 -1.26 13.72
CA GLN A 135 1.55 -0.99 14.91
C GLN A 135 1.87 0.51 15.05
N ARG A 136 2.32 1.14 13.95
CA ARG A 136 2.59 2.58 13.92
C ARG A 136 1.35 3.40 14.24
N THR A 137 0.20 2.99 13.70
CA THR A 137 -1.07 3.69 13.92
C THR A 137 -1.53 3.54 15.36
N LEU A 138 -1.50 2.33 15.94
CA LEU A 138 -1.85 2.14 17.35
C LEU A 138 -0.90 2.89 18.30
N HIS A 139 0.39 2.94 17.98
CA HIS A 139 1.36 3.65 18.80
C HIS A 139 1.11 5.17 18.86
N ARG A 140 0.79 5.79 17.72
CA ARG A 140 0.55 7.26 17.65
C ARG A 140 -0.89 7.66 17.97
N SER A 141 -1.83 6.73 17.81
CA SER A 141 -3.19 7.10 17.42
C SER A 141 -4.28 6.29 18.10
N ALA A 142 -4.01 5.69 19.27
CA ALA A 142 -5.06 5.05 20.07
C ALA A 142 -6.28 5.97 20.29
N GLN A 143 -6.04 7.28 20.40
CA GLN A 143 -7.10 8.29 20.52
C GLN A 143 -7.89 8.52 19.22
N LEU A 144 -7.37 8.23 18.02
CA LEU A 144 -8.12 8.49 16.78
C LEU A 144 -9.19 7.44 16.48
N PHE A 145 -9.15 6.30 17.17
CA PHE A 145 -10.13 5.25 17.04
C PHE A 145 -11.23 5.39 18.08
N ASN A 146 -12.45 5.07 17.68
CA ASN A 146 -13.49 4.72 18.63
C ASN A 146 -13.19 3.33 19.24
N ASN A 147 -13.91 2.93 20.29
CA ASN A 147 -13.67 1.66 20.99
C ASN A 147 -13.74 0.44 20.05
N GLN A 148 -14.68 0.42 19.11
CA GLN A 148 -14.83 -0.67 18.14
C GLN A 148 -13.65 -0.73 17.17
N GLY A 149 -13.25 0.42 16.62
CA GLY A 149 -12.11 0.54 15.71
C GLY A 149 -10.80 0.15 16.35
N TYR A 150 -10.60 0.53 17.62
CA TYR A 150 -9.42 0.13 18.38
C TYR A 150 -9.37 -1.39 18.60
N GLY A 151 -10.49 -2.00 19.01
CA GLY A 151 -10.60 -3.46 19.14
C GLY A 151 -10.35 -4.18 17.82
N ALA A 152 -10.95 -3.71 16.72
CA ALA A 152 -10.75 -4.26 15.38
C ALA A 152 -9.28 -4.15 14.90
N ALA A 153 -8.59 -3.04 15.19
CA ALA A 153 -7.17 -2.88 14.88
C ALA A 153 -6.31 -3.89 15.67
N VAL A 154 -6.61 -4.11 16.95
CA VAL A 154 -5.94 -5.10 17.80
C VAL A 154 -6.17 -6.52 17.28
N ARG A 155 -7.42 -6.88 16.95
CA ARG A 155 -7.75 -8.20 16.36
C ARG A 155 -7.07 -8.39 15.01
N SER A 156 -7.00 -7.35 14.18
CA SER A 156 -6.29 -7.39 12.90
C SER A 156 -4.78 -7.64 13.08
N LEU A 157 -4.15 -7.04 14.08
CA LEU A 157 -2.75 -7.34 14.44
C LEU A 157 -2.56 -8.78 14.93
N GLY A 158 -3.51 -9.28 15.72
CA GLY A 158 -3.53 -10.67 16.17
C GLY A 158 -3.64 -11.64 15.01
N ALA A 159 -4.63 -11.44 14.14
CA ALA A 159 -4.89 -12.26 12.96
C ALA A 159 -3.74 -12.25 11.95
N ALA A 160 -3.03 -11.13 11.82
CA ALA A 160 -1.84 -11.00 10.99
C ALA A 160 -0.57 -11.63 11.62
N GLY A 161 -0.63 -12.13 12.86
CA GLY A 161 0.49 -12.80 13.51
C GLY A 161 1.68 -11.88 13.82
N CYS A 162 1.43 -10.60 14.11
CA CYS A 162 2.47 -9.59 14.24
C CYS A 162 3.34 -9.75 15.51
N ALA A 163 4.39 -10.58 15.46
CA ALA A 163 5.27 -10.86 16.59
C ALA A 163 5.92 -9.60 17.21
N GLU A 164 6.26 -8.60 16.38
CA GLU A 164 6.83 -7.32 16.84
C GLU A 164 5.84 -6.49 17.69
N ALA A 165 4.54 -6.76 17.57
CA ALA A 165 3.50 -6.07 18.34
C ALA A 165 3.31 -6.64 19.76
N ARG A 166 3.98 -7.73 20.16
CA ARG A 166 3.80 -8.38 21.48
C ARG A 166 3.94 -7.40 22.64
N GLU A 167 5.05 -6.66 22.70
CA GLU A 167 5.29 -5.70 23.78
C GLU A 167 4.28 -4.56 23.80
N LEU A 168 3.88 -4.10 22.61
CA LEU A 168 2.85 -3.08 22.46
C LEU A 168 1.50 -3.60 23.00
N LEU A 169 1.08 -4.79 22.59
CA LEU A 169 -0.17 -5.43 23.03
C LEU A 169 -0.17 -5.66 24.55
N ARG A 170 0.94 -6.13 25.14
CA ARG A 170 1.10 -6.28 26.60
C ARG A 170 0.97 -4.95 27.32
N ALA A 171 1.60 -3.89 26.81
CA ALA A 171 1.50 -2.55 27.38
C ALA A 171 0.07 -1.99 27.31
N HIS A 172 -0.68 -2.29 26.26
CA HIS A 172 -2.09 -1.91 26.15
C HIS A 172 -3.00 -2.78 27.02
N LEU A 173 -2.72 -4.07 27.16
CA LEU A 173 -3.44 -4.97 28.05
C LEU A 173 -3.34 -4.52 29.50
N ARG A 174 -2.12 -4.23 29.99
CA ARG A 174 -1.93 -3.71 31.35
C ARG A 174 -2.72 -2.43 31.61
N ARG A 175 -2.73 -1.49 30.64
CA ARG A 175 -3.51 -0.25 30.74
C ARG A 175 -5.02 -0.50 30.75
N ALA A 176 -5.50 -1.43 29.93
CA ALA A 176 -6.90 -1.80 29.88
C ALA A 176 -7.36 -2.49 31.18
N GLU A 177 -6.56 -3.39 31.76
CA GLU A 177 -6.84 -4.04 33.04
C GLU A 177 -6.86 -3.05 34.21
N GLN A 178 -5.90 -2.11 34.25
CA GLN A 178 -5.91 -1.03 35.24
C GLN A 178 -7.15 -0.14 35.12
N THR A 179 -7.55 0.18 33.89
CA THR A 179 -8.76 0.96 33.61
C THR A 179 -10.01 0.22 34.06
N LEU A 180 -10.09 -1.08 33.78
CA LEU A 180 -11.23 -1.92 34.18
C LEU A 180 -11.35 -1.99 35.70
N ALA A 181 -10.25 -2.19 36.42
CA ALA A 181 -10.22 -2.22 37.88
C ALA A 181 -10.68 -0.88 38.47
N ALA A 182 -10.17 0.24 37.94
CA ALA A 182 -10.54 1.57 38.41
C ALA A 182 -12.02 1.90 38.15
N GLN A 183 -12.58 1.49 37.00
CA GLN A 183 -14.00 1.65 36.72
C GLN A 183 -14.87 0.79 37.63
N GLN A 184 -14.46 -0.46 37.91
CA GLN A 184 -15.20 -1.34 38.81
C GLN A 184 -15.23 -0.79 40.24
N GLN A 185 -14.11 -0.22 40.71
CA GLN A 185 -14.05 0.44 42.00
C GLN A 185 -14.95 1.68 42.06
N ALA A 186 -14.90 2.54 41.03
CA ALA A 186 -15.78 3.70 40.96
C ALA A 186 -17.25 3.31 40.97
N LEU A 187 -17.63 2.22 40.28
CA LEU A 187 -18.99 1.70 40.28
C LEU A 187 -19.41 1.21 41.67
N ASN A 188 -18.53 0.51 42.40
CA ASN A 188 -18.81 0.04 43.76
C ASN A 188 -18.93 1.19 44.77
N GLU A 189 -18.23 2.30 44.53
CA GLU A 189 -18.24 3.51 45.38
C GLU A 189 -19.31 4.53 44.94
N GLU A 190 -20.15 4.21 43.95
CA GLU A 190 -21.13 5.13 43.32
C GLU A 190 -20.50 6.45 42.81
N ARG A 191 -19.21 6.39 42.45
CA ARG A 191 -18.46 7.53 41.92
C ARG A 191 -18.49 7.56 40.40
N ALA A 192 -18.29 8.76 39.84
CA ALA A 192 -18.09 8.91 38.41
C ALA A 192 -16.84 8.10 37.97
N PRO A 193 -16.92 7.34 36.85
CA PRO A 193 -15.78 6.58 36.36
C PRO A 193 -14.63 7.52 35.98
N PRO A 194 -13.37 7.10 36.21
CA PRO A 194 -12.21 7.92 35.86
C PRO A 194 -12.15 8.14 34.34
N GLU A 195 -11.67 9.31 33.93
CA GLU A 195 -11.40 9.59 32.52
C GLU A 195 -10.22 8.74 32.04
N VAL A 196 -10.33 8.25 30.81
CA VAL A 196 -9.37 7.32 30.20
C VAL A 196 -8.69 8.05 29.04
N PRO A 197 -7.53 8.70 29.23
CA PRO A 197 -6.98 9.66 28.26
C PRO A 197 -6.62 9.06 26.90
N TRP A 198 -6.54 7.74 26.79
CA TRP A 198 -6.11 7.03 25.58
C TRP A 198 -7.27 6.53 24.71
N LEU A 199 -8.54 6.76 25.12
CA LEU A 199 -9.74 6.43 24.35
C LEU A 199 -10.56 7.70 24.09
N ASN A 200 -11.04 7.86 22.86
CA ASN A 200 -11.71 9.10 22.41
C ASN A 200 -13.12 9.31 23.00
N ALA A 201 -13.68 8.29 23.66
CA ALA A 201 -14.99 8.34 24.30
C ALA A 201 -14.92 7.62 25.65
N ARG A 202 -15.71 8.06 26.65
CA ARG A 202 -15.83 7.37 27.95
C ARG A 202 -16.30 5.93 27.71
N PRO A 203 -15.42 4.92 27.85
CA PRO A 203 -15.80 3.54 27.57
C PRO A 203 -16.65 3.02 28.73
N THR A 204 -17.68 2.24 28.42
CA THR A 204 -18.43 1.51 29.43
C THR A 204 -17.56 0.37 29.98
N VAL A 205 -17.89 -0.13 31.18
CA VAL A 205 -17.24 -1.31 31.77
C VAL A 205 -17.27 -2.51 30.81
N ALA A 206 -18.39 -2.68 30.10
CA ALA A 206 -18.53 -3.71 29.06
C ALA A 206 -17.52 -3.52 27.92
N ASN A 207 -17.38 -2.32 27.38
CA ASN A 207 -16.43 -2.02 26.31
C ASN A 207 -14.98 -2.32 26.74
N VAL A 208 -14.59 -1.93 27.96
CA VAL A 208 -13.24 -2.20 28.47
C VAL A 208 -13.02 -3.69 28.67
N LYS A 209 -14.03 -4.42 29.19
CA LYS A 209 -13.96 -5.87 29.36
C LYS A 209 -13.81 -6.61 28.03
N ASP A 210 -14.56 -6.20 27.01
CA ASP A 210 -14.45 -6.76 25.66
C ASP A 210 -13.07 -6.46 25.06
N LEU A 211 -12.55 -5.25 25.27
CA LEU A 211 -11.21 -4.90 24.81
C LEU A 211 -10.11 -5.72 25.50
N VAL A 212 -10.22 -5.97 26.81
CA VAL A 212 -9.29 -6.86 27.53
C VAL A 212 -9.35 -8.27 26.95
N ARG A 213 -10.54 -8.77 26.61
CA ARG A 213 -10.71 -10.08 25.95
C ARG A 213 -9.99 -10.10 24.60
N ASP A 214 -10.22 -9.10 23.76
CA ASP A 214 -9.61 -9.02 22.42
C ASP A 214 -8.09 -8.91 22.47
N LEU A 215 -7.55 -8.14 23.43
CA LEU A 215 -6.11 -8.04 23.67
C LEU A 215 -5.51 -9.38 24.11
N LYS A 216 -6.16 -10.10 25.03
CA LYS A 216 -5.72 -11.43 25.47
C LYS A 216 -5.73 -12.44 24.32
N THR A 217 -6.81 -12.47 23.54
CA THR A 217 -6.92 -13.35 22.37
C THR A 217 -5.82 -13.04 21.35
N SER A 218 -5.66 -11.76 20.99
CA SER A 218 -4.64 -11.35 20.02
C SER A 218 -3.23 -11.63 20.51
N LEU A 219 -2.95 -11.41 21.80
CA LEU A 219 -1.67 -11.74 22.40
C LEU A 219 -1.40 -13.25 22.37
N SER A 220 -2.41 -14.09 22.67
CA SER A 220 -2.26 -15.55 22.62
C SER A 220 -1.95 -16.08 21.21
N ILE A 221 -2.56 -15.48 20.17
CA ILE A 221 -2.28 -15.82 18.77
C ILE A 221 -0.85 -15.44 18.41
N VAL A 222 -0.42 -14.24 18.81
CA VAL A 222 0.91 -13.72 18.48
C VAL A 222 2.02 -14.42 19.29
N GLU A 223 1.74 -14.90 20.50
CA GLU A 223 2.67 -15.66 21.34
C GLU A 223 2.79 -17.14 20.95
N ALA A 224 1.82 -17.68 20.21
CA ALA A 224 1.92 -19.03 19.69
C ALA A 224 3.20 -19.19 18.84
N PRO A 225 3.94 -20.30 18.98
CA PRO A 225 5.07 -20.58 18.11
C PRO A 225 4.57 -20.64 16.66
N ALA A 226 5.28 -19.95 15.76
CA ALA A 226 4.99 -20.04 14.33
C ALA A 226 5.09 -21.51 13.89
N PRO A 227 4.13 -22.02 13.10
CA PRO A 227 4.14 -23.40 12.61
C PRO A 227 5.36 -23.69 11.71
#